data_AF-A0A7G2MI29-F1
#
_entry.id   AF-A0A7G2MI29-F1
#
_cell.length_a   1.000
_cell.length_b   1.000
_cell.length_c   1.000
_cell.angle_alpha   90.00
_cell.angle_beta   90.00
_cell.angle_gamma   90.00
#
_symmetry.space_group_name_H-M   'P 1'
#
loop_
_entity.id
_entity.type
_entity.pdbx_description
1 polymer ?
#
loop_
_entity_poly.entity_id
_entity_poly.type
_entity_poly.pdbx_seq_one_letter_code
_entity_poly.pdbx_strand_id
1 'polypeptide(L)'
;MKKLRLIFIFLFACCVMPEAYAQKVAVKSNLLYDATATFNLGVEFGLARKWTLDVPVNLNPWKFNDGMRLRHWGVQPEVRYWFCERFRRTFIGLHAHYADFNVGNFPDWSFISENMKQNRYEGYLYGAGISVGHAWILKKRWGIEATIGLGYARIVYDKYPCAECGSRLKSDTRNYFGPTKVGISLIYLIK
;
A
#
# COMPACT_ATOMS: atom_id res chain seq x y z
N MET A 1 8.04 4.73 -28.71
CA MET A 1 8.33 3.30 -29.04
C MET A 1 8.78 2.45 -27.85
N LYS A 2 9.62 2.93 -26.92
CA LYS A 2 10.06 2.15 -25.73
C LYS A 2 8.94 1.82 -24.73
N LYS A 3 7.99 2.75 -24.50
CA LYS A 3 6.84 2.56 -23.60
C LYS A 3 5.84 1.50 -24.08
N LEU A 4 5.69 1.34 -25.40
CA LEU A 4 4.78 0.34 -25.99
C LEU A 4 5.32 -1.08 -25.86
N ARG A 5 6.65 -1.27 -25.94
CA ARG A 5 7.30 -2.58 -25.76
C ARG A 5 7.16 -3.13 -24.33
N LEU A 6 7.19 -2.28 -23.30
CA LEU A 6 6.94 -2.73 -21.92
C LEU A 6 5.51 -3.22 -21.71
N ILE A 7 4.52 -2.57 -22.34
CA ILE A 7 3.11 -2.99 -22.28
C ILE A 7 2.93 -4.36 -22.94
N PHE A 8 3.58 -4.60 -24.09
CA PHE A 8 3.56 -5.90 -24.75
C PHE A 8 4.28 -6.99 -23.95
N ILE A 9 5.38 -6.69 -23.26
CA ILE A 9 6.07 -7.65 -22.38
C ILE A 9 5.21 -8.00 -21.15
N PHE A 10 4.52 -7.01 -20.57
CA PHE A 10 3.60 -7.23 -19.45
C PHE A 10 2.37 -8.05 -19.87
N LEU A 11 1.80 -7.76 -21.04
CA LEU A 11 0.70 -8.54 -21.64
C LEU A 11 1.14 -9.97 -21.98
N PHE A 12 2.35 -10.15 -22.52
CA PHE A 12 2.88 -11.47 -22.84
C PHE A 12 3.19 -12.29 -21.57
N ALA A 13 3.67 -11.66 -20.50
CA ALA A 13 3.86 -12.31 -19.20
C ALA A 13 2.54 -12.77 -18.56
N CYS A 14 1.43 -12.06 -18.80
CA CYS A 14 0.09 -12.50 -18.39
C CYS A 14 -0.43 -13.69 -19.21
N CYS A 15 -0.01 -13.84 -20.48
CA CYS A 15 -0.45 -14.94 -21.34
C CYS A 15 0.27 -16.28 -21.09
N VAL A 16 1.37 -16.30 -20.33
CA VAL A 16 2.12 -17.54 -20.00
C VAL A 16 1.65 -18.18 -18.67
N MET A 17 0.52 -17.73 -18.12
CA MET A 17 -0.03 -18.36 -16.92
C MET A 17 -0.66 -19.72 -17.30
N PRO A 18 -0.21 -20.85 -16.69
CA PRO A 18 -0.82 -22.15 -16.92
C PRO A 18 -2.27 -22.15 -16.40
N GLU A 19 -3.08 -23.02 -17.01
CA GLU A 19 -4.50 -23.29 -16.75
C GLU A 19 -5.04 -22.77 -15.41
N ALA A 20 -5.99 -21.83 -15.50
CA ALA A 20 -6.67 -21.22 -14.36
C ALA A 20 -7.59 -22.23 -13.66
N TYR A 21 -7.02 -23.09 -12.82
CA TYR A 21 -7.76 -23.85 -11.82
C TYR A 21 -8.40 -22.89 -10.82
N ALA A 22 -9.75 -22.84 -10.79
CA ALA A 22 -10.59 -22.19 -9.76
C ALA A 22 -9.81 -21.23 -8.84
N GLN A 23 -9.53 -20.03 -9.34
CA GLN A 23 -8.77 -19.03 -8.62
C GLN A 23 -9.57 -18.60 -7.39
N LYS A 24 -9.18 -19.11 -6.22
CA LYS A 24 -9.64 -18.58 -4.95
C LYS A 24 -9.14 -17.13 -4.86
N VAL A 25 -10.10 -16.21 -4.82
CA VAL A 25 -9.88 -14.79 -4.62
C VAL A 25 -10.15 -14.49 -3.15
N ALA A 26 -9.32 -13.67 -2.51
CA ALA A 26 -9.58 -13.13 -1.20
C ALA A 26 -9.77 -11.62 -1.29
N VAL A 27 -10.67 -11.07 -0.47
CA VAL A 27 -10.79 -9.63 -0.26
C VAL A 27 -10.32 -9.32 1.15
N LYS A 28 -9.61 -8.20 1.28
CA LYS A 28 -8.89 -7.83 2.50
C LYS A 28 -9.11 -6.37 2.84
N SER A 29 -9.27 -6.08 4.13
CA SER A 29 -9.19 -4.72 4.67
C SER A 29 -8.18 -4.69 5.81
N ASN A 30 -7.24 -3.75 5.78
CA ASN A 30 -6.26 -3.57 6.84
C ASN A 30 -6.80 -2.61 7.90
N LEU A 31 -7.09 -3.17 9.08
CA LEU A 31 -7.73 -2.50 10.20
C LEU A 31 -6.89 -1.33 10.77
N LEU A 32 -5.57 -1.33 10.54
CA LEU A 32 -4.71 -0.21 10.93
C LEU A 32 -4.96 1.03 10.07
N TYR A 33 -5.31 0.86 8.78
CA TYR A 33 -5.68 1.99 7.92
C TYR A 33 -7.06 2.52 8.28
N ASP A 34 -8.00 1.63 8.63
CA ASP A 34 -9.33 2.01 9.10
C ASP A 34 -9.25 2.90 10.35
N ALA A 35 -8.31 2.61 11.27
CA ALA A 35 -8.03 3.46 12.44
C ALA A 35 -7.54 4.87 12.10
N THR A 36 -6.96 5.07 10.90
CA THR A 36 -6.54 6.39 10.38
C THR A 36 -7.58 7.05 9.46
N ALA A 37 -8.81 6.52 9.44
CA ALA A 37 -9.87 6.90 8.51
C ALA A 37 -9.47 6.78 7.02
N THR A 38 -8.50 5.91 6.71
CA THR A 38 -8.06 5.66 5.33
C THR A 38 -8.80 4.44 4.81
N PHE A 39 -9.59 4.62 3.75
CA PHE A 39 -10.22 3.49 3.09
C PHE A 39 -9.14 2.58 2.50
N ASN A 40 -9.14 1.31 2.88
CA ASN A 40 -8.23 0.32 2.33
C ASN A 40 -9.00 -0.91 1.86
N LEU A 41 -8.69 -1.35 0.64
CA LEU A 41 -9.23 -2.58 0.08
C LEU A 41 -8.14 -3.29 -0.71
N GLY A 42 -7.95 -4.58 -0.45
CA GLY A 42 -7.05 -5.43 -1.20
C GLY A 42 -7.77 -6.63 -1.79
N VAL A 43 -7.32 -7.04 -2.96
CA VAL A 43 -7.73 -8.30 -3.59
C VAL A 43 -6.49 -9.17 -3.72
N GLU A 44 -6.59 -10.41 -3.25
CA GLU A 44 -5.51 -11.39 -3.32
C GLU A 44 -5.92 -12.59 -4.17
N PHE A 45 -5.16 -12.83 -5.24
CA PHE A 45 -5.40 -13.89 -6.20
C PHE A 45 -4.45 -15.05 -5.94
N GLY A 46 -4.98 -16.27 -5.75
CA GLY A 46 -4.09 -17.43 -5.69
C GLY A 46 -3.67 -17.92 -7.07
N LEU A 47 -2.39 -17.72 -7.37
CA LEU A 47 -1.74 -18.05 -8.64
C LEU A 47 -1.36 -19.53 -8.74
N ALA A 48 -0.90 -20.11 -7.63
CA ALA A 48 -0.54 -21.53 -7.55
C ALA A 48 -0.77 -22.06 -6.12
N ARG A 49 -0.44 -23.34 -5.86
CA ARG A 49 -0.62 -23.97 -4.54
C ARG A 49 0.02 -23.16 -3.38
N LYS A 50 1.15 -22.51 -3.64
CA LYS A 50 1.93 -21.74 -2.66
C LYS A 50 2.16 -20.29 -3.05
N TRP A 51 1.57 -19.81 -4.15
CA TRP A 51 1.81 -18.46 -4.66
C TRP A 51 0.52 -17.67 -4.73
N THR A 52 0.55 -16.43 -4.25
CA THR A 52 -0.53 -15.47 -4.39
C THR A 52 -0.01 -14.11 -4.86
N LEU A 53 -0.90 -13.31 -5.45
CA LEU A 53 -0.68 -11.91 -5.80
C LEU A 53 -1.68 -11.06 -5.02
N ASP A 54 -1.19 -10.24 -4.11
CA ASP A 54 -1.97 -9.30 -3.29
C ASP A 54 -1.87 -7.90 -3.91
N VAL A 55 -3.02 -7.25 -4.13
CA VAL A 55 -3.08 -5.90 -4.72
C VAL A 55 -3.93 -4.99 -3.82
N PRO A 56 -3.36 -4.50 -2.70
CA PRO A 56 -3.99 -3.52 -1.84
C PRO A 56 -3.95 -2.12 -2.45
N VAL A 57 -5.09 -1.43 -2.39
CA VAL A 57 -5.25 -0.02 -2.70
C VAL A 57 -5.68 0.71 -1.42
N ASN A 58 -5.10 1.88 -1.17
CA ASN A 58 -5.53 2.78 -0.12
C ASN A 58 -5.95 4.13 -0.71
N LEU A 59 -6.98 4.72 -0.11
CA LEU A 59 -7.55 6.00 -0.50
C LEU A 59 -7.98 6.75 0.75
N ASN A 60 -7.48 7.96 0.90
CA ASN A 60 -7.97 8.91 1.87
C ASN A 60 -8.30 10.22 1.14
N PRO A 61 -9.58 10.59 1.04
CA PRO A 61 -9.99 11.81 0.36
C PRO A 61 -10.16 13.01 1.31
N TRP A 62 -9.89 12.88 2.60
CA TRP A 62 -10.37 13.82 3.60
C TRP A 62 -9.64 15.17 3.58
N LYS A 63 -10.44 16.24 3.49
CA LYS A 63 -10.11 17.59 3.95
C LYS A 63 -10.94 17.83 5.21
N PHE A 64 -10.28 18.04 6.34
CA PHE A 64 -10.95 18.30 7.60
C PHE A 64 -11.24 19.80 7.75
N ASN A 65 -12.25 20.15 8.53
CA ASN A 65 -12.74 21.53 8.67
C ASN A 65 -11.68 22.50 9.23
N ASP A 66 -10.73 21.99 10.01
CA ASP A 66 -9.64 22.78 10.61
C ASP A 66 -8.48 23.06 9.63
N GLY A 67 -8.70 22.89 8.33
CA GLY A 67 -7.71 23.08 7.28
C GLY A 67 -6.74 21.90 7.09
N MET A 68 -6.78 20.88 7.97
CA MET A 68 -5.99 19.65 7.82
C MET A 68 -6.33 18.93 6.52
N ARG A 69 -5.31 18.59 5.74
CA ARG A 69 -5.43 17.79 4.53
C ARG A 69 -4.73 16.46 4.73
N LEU A 70 -5.47 15.37 4.50
CA LEU A 70 -4.94 14.00 4.54
C LEU A 70 -5.23 13.30 3.22
N ARG A 71 -5.07 13.99 2.09
CA ARG A 71 -5.41 13.42 0.80
C ARG A 71 -4.28 12.54 0.30
N HIS A 72 -4.51 11.24 0.17
CA HIS A 72 -3.55 10.35 -0.45
C HIS A 72 -4.24 9.17 -1.12
N TRP A 73 -3.57 8.60 -2.12
CA TRP A 73 -3.93 7.32 -2.67
C TRP A 73 -2.66 6.53 -2.96
N GLY A 74 -2.76 5.22 -2.95
CA GLY A 74 -1.62 4.37 -3.18
C GLY A 74 -1.99 2.93 -3.43
N VAL A 75 -1.02 2.21 -3.96
CA VAL A 75 -1.13 0.79 -4.28
C VAL A 75 0.17 0.10 -3.91
N GLN A 76 0.09 -1.10 -3.34
CA GLN A 76 1.26 -1.87 -2.91
C GLN A 76 1.16 -3.32 -3.38
N PRO A 77 1.30 -3.60 -4.70
CA PRO A 77 1.22 -4.95 -5.21
C PRO A 77 2.35 -5.82 -4.66
N GLU A 78 2.01 -7.05 -4.32
CA GLU A 78 2.91 -7.98 -3.64
C GLU A 78 2.73 -9.40 -4.15
N VAL A 79 3.83 -10.01 -4.58
CA VAL A 79 3.89 -11.45 -4.85
C VAL A 79 4.29 -12.15 -3.57
N ARG A 80 3.51 -13.16 -3.16
CA ARG A 80 3.68 -13.84 -1.88
C ARG A 80 3.92 -15.33 -2.10
N TYR A 81 4.89 -15.86 -1.36
CA TYR A 81 5.17 -17.28 -1.26
C TYR A 81 4.77 -17.81 0.12
N TRP A 82 3.86 -18.79 0.14
CA TRP A 82 3.34 -19.43 1.33
C TRP A 82 4.10 -20.72 1.62
N PHE A 83 4.56 -20.90 2.87
CA PHE A 83 5.35 -22.08 3.22
C PHE A 83 4.51 -23.38 3.20
N CYS A 84 3.22 -23.29 3.52
CA CYS A 84 2.29 -24.41 3.54
C CYS A 84 1.41 -24.46 2.28
N GLU A 85 0.32 -23.70 2.28
CA GLU A 85 -0.66 -23.58 1.20
C GLU A 85 -1.09 -22.11 1.15
N ARG A 86 -1.47 -21.60 -0.03
CA ARG A 86 -2.03 -20.25 -0.18
C ARG A 86 -3.12 -19.97 0.86
N PHE A 87 -3.11 -18.76 1.43
CA PHE A 87 -4.02 -18.29 2.47
C PHE A 87 -3.92 -19.03 3.82
N ARG A 88 -2.81 -19.71 4.12
CA ARG A 88 -2.62 -20.46 5.38
C ARG A 88 -1.22 -20.28 5.97
N ARG A 89 -1.16 -19.87 7.24
CA ARG A 89 0.07 -19.75 8.06
C ARG A 89 1.02 -18.69 7.52
N THR A 90 2.32 -18.96 7.56
CA THR A 90 3.37 -17.99 7.25
C THR A 90 3.61 -17.87 5.75
N PHE A 91 3.85 -16.65 5.30
CA PHE A 91 4.34 -16.32 3.97
C PHE A 91 5.47 -15.30 4.03
N ILE A 92 6.23 -15.23 2.93
CA ILE A 92 7.13 -14.12 2.62
C ILE A 92 6.65 -13.44 1.35
N GLY A 93 6.90 -12.14 1.23
CA GLY A 93 6.47 -11.38 0.06
C GLY A 93 7.55 -10.45 -0.47
N LEU A 94 7.43 -10.16 -1.76
CA LEU A 94 8.13 -9.09 -2.45
C LEU A 94 7.10 -8.09 -2.93
N HIS A 95 7.18 -6.85 -2.45
CA HIS A 95 6.22 -5.81 -2.78
C HIS A 95 6.89 -4.62 -3.47
N ALA A 96 6.15 -4.04 -4.41
CA ALA A 96 6.38 -2.67 -4.86
C ALA A 96 5.35 -1.77 -4.19
N HIS A 97 5.61 -0.47 -4.09
CA HIS A 97 4.62 0.49 -3.62
C HIS A 97 4.73 1.81 -4.38
N TYR A 98 3.57 2.43 -4.56
CA TYR A 98 3.43 3.78 -5.10
C TYR A 98 2.33 4.49 -4.31
N ALA A 99 2.52 5.77 -3.98
CA ALA A 99 1.46 6.60 -3.44
C ALA A 99 1.65 8.07 -3.84
N ASP A 100 0.57 8.73 -4.20
CA ASP A 100 0.52 10.20 -4.22
C ASP A 100 -0.04 10.68 -2.89
N PHE A 101 0.53 11.76 -2.37
CA PHE A 101 0.11 12.34 -1.11
C PHE A 101 0.06 13.86 -1.20
N ASN A 102 -0.89 14.41 -0.46
CA ASN A 102 -1.10 15.83 -0.25
C ASN A 102 -1.52 16.01 1.20
N VAL A 103 -0.51 16.20 2.04
CA VAL A 103 -0.67 16.22 3.49
C VAL A 103 -0.15 17.53 4.06
N GLY A 104 -0.84 18.09 5.03
CA GLY A 104 -0.43 19.34 5.65
C GLY A 104 -1.45 19.87 6.63
N ASN A 105 -1.02 20.85 7.41
CA ASN A 105 -1.84 21.52 8.42
C ASN A 105 -2.39 20.53 9.47
N PHE A 106 -1.53 19.61 9.93
CA PHE A 106 -1.89 18.70 11.00
C PHE A 106 -2.12 19.47 12.32
N PRO A 107 -3.12 19.06 13.14
CA PRO A 107 -3.42 19.70 14.41
C PRO A 107 -2.24 19.66 15.37
N ASP A 108 -2.29 20.49 16.41
CA ASP A 108 -1.23 20.69 17.38
C ASP A 108 -1.10 19.48 18.34
N TRP A 109 -0.73 18.33 17.79
CA TRP A 109 -0.43 17.13 18.53
C TRP A 109 1.05 17.14 18.92
N SER A 110 1.33 16.77 20.17
CA SER A 110 2.68 16.81 20.77
C SER A 110 3.70 15.90 20.05
N PHE A 111 3.23 14.94 19.24
CA PHE A 111 4.05 14.04 18.46
C PHE A 111 4.30 14.49 17.01
N ILE A 112 3.73 15.61 16.58
CA ILE A 112 3.90 16.15 15.22
C ILE A 112 4.91 17.31 15.23
N SER A 113 5.90 17.26 14.36
CA SER A 113 6.90 18.33 14.19
C SER A 113 6.23 19.65 13.76
N GLU A 114 6.66 20.78 14.32
CA GLU A 114 6.26 22.14 13.90
C GLU A 114 6.32 22.34 12.37
N ASN A 115 7.28 21.70 11.71
CA ASN A 115 7.45 21.79 10.27
C ASN A 115 6.32 21.10 9.48
N MET A 116 5.66 20.07 10.04
CA MET A 116 4.46 19.43 9.48
C MET A 116 3.17 20.16 9.85
N LYS A 117 3.17 20.91 10.96
CA LYS A 117 2.04 21.76 11.37
C LYS A 117 1.89 22.97 10.46
N GLN A 118 3.00 23.62 10.11
CA GLN A 118 3.00 24.89 9.38
C GLN A 118 3.11 24.74 7.86
N ASN A 119 3.48 23.57 7.32
CA ASN A 119 3.72 23.41 5.89
C ASN A 119 2.90 22.28 5.27
N ARG A 120 2.58 22.45 3.98
CA ARG A 120 1.94 21.42 3.16
C ARG A 120 2.99 20.73 2.30
N TYR A 121 2.90 19.41 2.24
CA TYR A 121 3.74 18.54 1.43
C TYR A 121 2.87 17.86 0.40
N GLU A 122 3.19 18.09 -0.87
CA GLU A 122 2.51 17.46 -2.00
C GLU A 122 3.55 16.76 -2.85
N GLY A 123 3.28 15.50 -3.22
CA GLY A 123 4.24 14.73 -3.97
C GLY A 123 3.84 13.27 -4.11
N TYR A 124 4.82 12.46 -4.47
CA TYR A 124 4.65 11.04 -4.66
C TYR A 124 5.83 10.27 -4.10
N LEU A 125 5.56 9.02 -3.73
CA LEU A 125 6.58 8.08 -3.32
C LEU A 125 6.45 6.79 -4.12
N TYR A 126 7.59 6.16 -4.36
CA TYR A 126 7.65 4.85 -4.98
C TYR A 126 8.83 4.06 -4.45
N GLY A 127 8.69 2.74 -4.48
CA GLY A 127 9.71 1.89 -3.91
C GLY A 127 9.37 0.41 -3.94
N ALA A 128 10.20 -0.37 -3.26
CA ALA A 128 10.04 -1.80 -3.15
C ALA A 128 10.58 -2.30 -1.81
N GLY A 129 10.12 -3.47 -1.39
CA GLY A 129 10.54 -4.09 -0.16
C GLY A 129 10.17 -5.56 -0.10
N ILE A 130 10.53 -6.16 1.03
CA ILE A 130 10.17 -7.52 1.37
C ILE A 130 9.29 -7.53 2.61
N SER A 131 8.49 -8.57 2.75
CA SER A 131 7.58 -8.74 3.87
C SER A 131 7.65 -10.15 4.43
N VAL A 132 7.20 -10.27 5.68
CA VAL A 132 6.83 -11.54 6.29
C VAL A 132 5.48 -11.36 6.96
N GLY A 133 4.62 -12.36 6.82
CA GLY A 133 3.31 -12.33 7.42
C GLY A 133 2.83 -13.72 7.85
N HIS A 134 1.80 -13.72 8.68
CA HIS A 134 1.17 -14.94 9.16
C HIS A 134 -0.36 -14.77 9.13
N ALA A 135 -1.05 -15.75 8.55
CA ALA A 135 -2.50 -15.79 8.45
C ALA A 135 -3.11 -16.89 9.32
N TRP A 136 -4.13 -16.52 10.10
CA TRP A 136 -4.95 -17.39 10.92
C TRP A 136 -6.34 -17.54 10.29
N ILE A 137 -6.85 -18.77 10.25
CA ILE A 137 -8.23 -19.05 9.84
C ILE A 137 -9.13 -18.93 11.06
N LEU A 138 -10.13 -18.06 11.00
CA LEU A 138 -11.13 -17.90 12.07
C LEU A 138 -12.36 -18.76 11.83
N LYS A 139 -12.94 -18.68 10.63
CA LYS A 139 -14.12 -19.44 10.20
C LYS A 139 -13.93 -19.90 8.74
N LYS A 140 -14.89 -20.66 8.21
CA LYS A 140 -14.83 -21.29 6.87
C LYS A 140 -14.37 -20.36 5.73
N ARG A 141 -14.64 -19.05 5.82
CA ARG A 141 -14.21 -18.05 4.81
C ARG A 141 -13.50 -16.83 5.40
N TRP A 142 -13.40 -16.73 6.72
CA TRP A 142 -12.85 -15.57 7.40
C TRP A 142 -11.50 -15.90 8.01
N GLY A 143 -10.53 -15.00 7.84
CA GLY A 143 -9.22 -15.09 8.47
C GLY A 143 -8.71 -13.72 8.90
N ILE A 144 -7.65 -13.72 9.70
CA ILE A 144 -6.88 -12.53 10.04
C ILE A 144 -5.44 -12.76 9.61
N GLU A 145 -4.77 -11.71 9.16
CA GLU A 145 -3.35 -11.72 8.82
C GLU A 145 -2.62 -10.60 9.51
N ALA A 146 -1.47 -10.92 10.11
CA ALA A 146 -0.49 -9.93 10.54
C ALA A 146 0.66 -9.91 9.53
N THR A 147 1.13 -8.72 9.16
CA THR A 147 2.25 -8.55 8.21
C THR A 147 3.13 -7.39 8.63
N ILE A 148 4.43 -7.56 8.46
CA ILE A 148 5.43 -6.50 8.58
C ILE A 148 6.39 -6.59 7.38
N GLY A 149 6.86 -5.44 6.90
CA GLY A 149 7.79 -5.40 5.78
C GLY A 149 8.74 -4.22 5.85
N LEU A 150 9.95 -4.46 5.33
CA LEU A 150 11.04 -3.51 5.24
C LEU A 150 11.34 -3.24 3.77
N GLY A 151 11.67 -2.00 3.45
CA GLY A 151 11.96 -1.63 2.07
C GLY A 151 12.57 -0.26 1.93
N TYR A 152 12.79 0.09 0.67
CA TYR A 152 13.25 1.38 0.23
C TYR A 152 12.09 2.15 -0.41
N ALA A 153 11.98 3.43 -0.11
CA ALA A 153 11.08 4.36 -0.77
C ALA A 153 11.84 5.61 -1.20
N ARG A 154 11.64 6.05 -2.44
CA ARG A 154 12.03 7.38 -2.91
C ARG A 154 10.82 8.29 -2.84
N ILE A 155 10.97 9.40 -2.13
CA ILE A 155 9.91 10.37 -1.87
C ILE A 155 10.29 11.67 -2.57
N VAL A 156 9.48 12.09 -3.53
CA VAL A 156 9.65 13.36 -4.24
C VAL A 156 8.53 14.27 -3.79
N TYR A 157 8.86 15.44 -3.25
CA TYR A 157 7.84 16.34 -2.69
C TYR A 157 8.16 17.81 -2.93
N ASP A 158 7.09 18.57 -3.07
CA ASP A 158 7.08 20.02 -3.04
C ASP A 158 6.54 20.50 -1.68
N LYS A 159 7.25 21.45 -1.09
CA LYS A 159 6.90 22.09 0.18
C LYS A 159 6.23 23.44 -0.10
N TYR A 160 5.11 23.70 0.57
CA TYR A 160 4.34 24.95 0.48
C TYR A 160 4.19 25.59 1.87
N PRO A 161 4.14 26.93 1.97
CA PRO A 161 4.15 27.66 3.24
C PRO A 161 2.82 27.62 3.99
N CYS A 162 1.70 27.30 3.34
CA CYS A 162 0.43 27.06 4.03
C CYS A 162 -0.53 26.16 3.24
N ALA A 163 -1.68 25.83 3.83
CA ALA A 163 -2.68 24.90 3.29
C ALA A 163 -3.47 25.45 2.07
N GLU A 164 -3.63 26.76 1.94
CA GLU A 164 -4.50 27.38 0.92
C GLU A 164 -3.83 28.42 0.01
N CYS A 165 -2.67 28.96 0.37
CA CYS A 165 -2.06 30.07 -0.37
C CYS A 165 -0.52 30.08 -0.29
N GLY A 166 0.15 30.11 -1.45
CA GLY A 166 1.58 30.40 -1.52
C GLY A 166 2.29 29.72 -2.68
N SER A 167 3.29 30.41 -3.21
CA SER A 167 4.26 29.85 -4.16
C SER A 167 5.08 28.74 -3.51
N ARG A 168 5.44 27.72 -4.30
CA ARG A 168 6.27 26.59 -3.89
C ARG A 168 7.54 27.08 -3.17
N LEU A 169 7.75 26.67 -1.91
CA LEU A 169 8.94 27.03 -1.13
C LEU A 169 10.17 26.24 -1.56
N LYS A 170 10.00 24.93 -1.75
CA LYS A 170 11.11 24.01 -2.04
C LYS A 170 10.59 22.80 -2.79
N SER A 171 11.38 22.29 -3.73
CA SER A 171 11.25 20.94 -4.28
C SER A 171 12.43 20.13 -3.78
N ASP A 172 12.17 18.94 -3.24
CA ASP A 172 13.21 18.11 -2.62
C ASP A 172 12.94 16.63 -2.89
N THR A 173 13.97 15.81 -2.73
CA THR A 173 13.86 14.35 -2.88
C THR A 173 14.55 13.68 -1.71
N ARG A 174 13.85 12.74 -1.06
CA ARG A 174 14.38 11.96 0.05
C ARG A 174 14.33 10.48 -0.24
N ASN A 175 15.37 9.80 0.24
CA ASN A 175 15.47 8.36 0.25
C ASN A 175 15.14 7.88 1.65
N TYR A 176 14.20 6.96 1.77
CA TYR A 176 13.80 6.33 3.01
C TYR A 176 14.10 4.84 2.95
N PHE A 177 14.70 4.30 4.01
CA PHE A 177 14.86 2.87 4.20
C PHE A 177 14.34 2.53 5.59
N GLY A 178 13.42 1.57 5.68
CA GLY A 178 12.80 1.22 6.94
C GLY A 178 11.50 0.44 6.76
N PRO A 179 10.61 0.45 7.77
CA PRO A 179 9.28 -0.13 7.68
C PRO A 179 8.48 0.47 6.52
N THR A 180 8.17 -0.35 5.51
CA THR A 180 7.35 0.05 4.34
C THR A 180 6.01 -0.68 4.28
N LYS A 181 5.79 -1.63 5.19
CA LYS A 181 4.52 -2.35 5.32
C LYS A 181 4.29 -2.74 6.77
N VAL A 182 3.09 -2.48 7.27
CA VAL A 182 2.58 -3.06 8.51
C VAL A 182 1.07 -3.24 8.37
N GLY A 183 0.53 -4.34 8.89
CA GLY A 183 -0.89 -4.59 8.74
C GLY A 183 -1.44 -5.65 9.68
N ILE A 184 -2.67 -5.40 10.11
CA ILE A 184 -3.56 -6.42 10.66
C ILE A 184 -4.78 -6.42 9.73
N SER A 185 -4.87 -7.42 8.87
CA SER A 185 -5.90 -7.48 7.82
C SER A 185 -6.96 -8.50 8.15
N LEU A 186 -8.23 -8.10 8.00
CA LEU A 186 -9.35 -9.03 7.95
C LEU A 186 -9.47 -9.57 6.52
N ILE A 187 -9.56 -10.89 6.38
CA ILE A 187 -9.57 -11.61 5.10
C ILE A 187 -10.91 -12.31 4.92
N TYR A 188 -11.53 -12.17 3.75
CA TYR A 188 -12.67 -12.94 3.30
C TYR A 188 -12.37 -13.69 1.99
N LEU A 189 -12.51 -15.01 2.00
CA LEU A 189 -12.33 -15.86 0.83
C LEU A 189 -13.60 -15.93 -0.01
N ILE A 190 -13.51 -15.47 -1.26
CA ILE A 190 -14.54 -15.58 -2.30
C ILE A 190 -14.42 -16.96 -2.96
N LYS A 191 -15.59 -17.56 -3.20
CA LYS A 191 -15.73 -18.86 -3.85
C LYS A 191 -16.00 -18.67 -5.34
#